data_AF-A0A117UWE8-F1
#
_entry.id   AF-A0A117UWE8-F1
#
_cell.length_a   1.000
_cell.length_b   1.000
_cell.length_c   1.000
_cell.angle_alpha   90.00
_cell.angle_beta   90.00
_cell.angle_gamma   90.00
#
_symmetry.space_group_name_H-M   'P 1'
#
loop_
_entity.id
_entity.type
_entity.pdbx_description
1 polymer ?
#
loop_
_entity_poly.entity_id
_entity_poly.type
_entity_poly.pdbx_seq_one_letter_code
_entity_poly.pdbx_strand_id
1 'polypeptide(L)'
;MTATTHFLTDERTFWHSTGVQALFLPIGDWVEPPAGSYGADTPGSKRRLLNLVRASGFDSELAIRSAAPASLADLTRVHAQGYIDEFMRLSDAGGGELGLFAPFSKGGFEIAAPGRALAATSTFPCPPAAATQPISTR
;
A
#
# COMPACT_ATOMS: atom_id res chain seq x y z
N MET A 1 -17.88 23.65 8.40
CA MET A 1 -17.55 22.28 8.81
C MET A 1 -16.05 22.17 8.81
N THR A 2 -15.41 21.91 9.95
CA THR A 2 -13.98 21.57 9.97
C THR A 2 -13.85 20.16 9.43
N ALA A 3 -13.17 20.00 8.29
CA ALA A 3 -12.97 18.69 7.68
C ALA A 3 -11.99 17.88 8.54
N THR A 4 -12.34 16.64 8.89
CA THR A 4 -11.44 15.72 9.58
C THR A 4 -10.53 15.03 8.56
N THR A 5 -9.22 15.17 8.73
CA THR A 5 -8.23 14.50 7.87
C THR A 5 -7.84 13.16 8.49
N HIS A 6 -8.06 12.08 7.74
CA HIS A 6 -7.69 10.73 8.17
C HIS A 6 -6.33 10.34 7.63
N PHE A 7 -5.52 9.71 8.48
CA PHE A 7 -4.23 9.14 8.10
C PHE A 7 -4.25 7.63 8.33
N LEU A 8 -4.39 6.86 7.25
CA LEU A 8 -4.48 5.41 7.30
C LEU A 8 -3.08 4.79 7.28
N THR A 9 -2.75 4.04 8.33
CA THR A 9 -1.46 3.37 8.45
C THR A 9 -1.58 2.11 9.27
N ASP A 10 -0.73 1.13 8.96
CA ASP A 10 -0.57 -0.07 9.76
C ASP A 10 0.85 -0.62 9.64
N GLU A 11 1.38 -1.05 10.78
CA GLU A 11 2.77 -1.46 10.88
C GLU A 11 3.12 -2.64 9.95
N ARG A 12 2.18 -3.57 9.72
CA ARG A 12 2.43 -4.74 8.85
C ARG A 12 2.73 -4.37 7.41
N THR A 13 2.25 -3.21 6.93
CA THR A 13 2.52 -2.75 5.55
C THR A 13 3.98 -2.43 5.32
N PHE A 14 4.73 -2.08 6.37
CA PHE A 14 6.17 -1.85 6.31
C PHE A 14 6.99 -3.14 6.43
N TRP A 15 6.35 -4.32 6.41
CA TRP A 15 7.05 -5.61 6.50
C TRP A 15 7.02 -6.35 5.15
N HIS A 16 6.39 -5.76 4.13
CA HIS A 16 6.54 -6.20 2.74
C HIS A 16 8.01 -6.10 2.32
N SER A 17 8.46 -7.09 1.54
CA SER A 17 9.80 -7.11 0.97
C SER A 17 9.76 -7.77 -0.40
N THR A 18 10.58 -7.28 -1.32
CA THR A 18 10.76 -7.79 -2.68
C THR A 18 11.94 -8.75 -2.81
N GLY A 19 12.57 -9.14 -1.69
CA GLY A 19 13.85 -9.84 -1.69
C GLY A 19 15.03 -8.89 -1.90
N VAL A 20 16.25 -9.45 -2.02
CA VAL A 20 17.46 -8.65 -2.20
C VAL A 20 17.60 -8.25 -3.67
N GLN A 21 17.62 -6.94 -3.92
CA GLN A 21 17.69 -6.35 -5.27
C GLN A 21 18.58 -5.10 -5.28
N ALA A 22 19.25 -4.85 -6.40
CA ALA A 22 19.92 -3.57 -6.66
C ALA A 22 18.95 -2.67 -7.44
N LEU A 23 18.39 -1.66 -6.77
CA LEU A 23 17.29 -0.85 -7.29
C LEU A 23 16.05 -1.72 -7.62
N PHE A 24 15.82 -2.11 -8.87
CA PHE A 24 14.76 -3.06 -9.24
C PHE A 24 15.31 -4.32 -9.92
N LEU A 25 16.63 -4.42 -10.04
CA LEU A 25 17.31 -5.55 -10.68
C LEU A 25 17.51 -6.67 -9.66
N PRO A 26 17.08 -7.90 -9.96
CA PRO A 26 17.46 -9.07 -9.17
C PRO A 26 18.98 -9.20 -9.08
N ILE A 27 19.48 -9.58 -7.90
CA ILE A 27 20.90 -9.89 -7.73
C ILE A 27 21.28 -11.16 -8.49
N GLY A 28 22.54 -11.26 -8.90
CA GLY A 28 23.06 -12.40 -9.67
C GLY A 28 23.81 -11.94 -10.92
N ASP A 29 24.58 -12.86 -11.52
CA ASP A 29 25.44 -12.62 -12.68
C ASP A 29 26.34 -11.38 -12.49
N TRP A 30 25.97 -10.26 -13.11
CA TRP A 30 26.70 -9.00 -13.10
C TRP A 30 26.15 -7.96 -12.10
N VAL A 31 25.10 -8.31 -11.36
CA VAL A 31 24.45 -7.44 -10.38
C VAL A 31 24.95 -7.80 -8.99
N GLU A 32 25.85 -6.96 -8.47
CA GLU A 32 26.42 -7.10 -7.13
C GLU A 32 25.35 -6.92 -6.03
N PRO A 33 25.36 -7.73 -4.97
CA PRO A 33 24.51 -7.52 -3.80
C PRO A 33 24.82 -6.19 -3.08
N PRO A 34 23.81 -5.35 -2.78
CA PRO A 34 24.03 -4.08 -2.09
C PRO A 34 24.42 -4.27 -0.61
N ALA A 35 25.26 -3.39 -0.07
CA ALA A 35 25.78 -3.45 1.31
C ALA A 35 24.80 -2.94 2.40
N GLY A 36 23.51 -2.75 2.10
CA GLY A 36 22.56 -2.09 3.00
C GLY A 36 21.10 -2.30 2.62
N SER A 37 20.28 -1.24 2.69
CA SER A 37 18.89 -1.33 2.23
C SER A 37 18.85 -1.68 0.75
N TYR A 38 18.11 -2.72 0.42
CA TYR A 38 18.00 -3.27 -0.92
C TYR A 38 16.60 -3.06 -1.49
N GLY A 39 16.50 -3.02 -2.82
CA GLY A 39 15.29 -2.67 -3.54
C GLY A 39 15.04 -1.15 -3.61
N ALA A 40 14.30 -0.73 -4.63
CA ALA A 40 13.77 0.63 -4.75
C ALA A 40 12.56 0.79 -3.83
N ASP A 41 11.74 -0.26 -3.72
CA ASP A 41 10.53 -0.29 -2.90
C ASP A 41 10.83 -0.72 -1.46
N THR A 42 11.57 0.12 -0.73
CA THR A 42 11.99 -0.21 0.64
C THR A 42 10.89 0.13 1.66
N PRO A 43 10.71 -0.68 2.71
CA PRO A 43 9.93 -0.27 3.88
C PRO A 43 10.41 1.03 4.53
N GLY A 44 11.72 1.26 4.52
CA GLY A 44 12.35 2.43 5.12
C GLY A 44 11.83 3.74 4.53
N SER A 45 11.61 3.80 3.22
CA SER A 45 11.08 4.99 2.54
C SER A 45 9.75 5.47 3.13
N LYS A 46 8.80 4.54 3.33
CA LYS A 46 7.45 4.84 3.85
C LYS A 46 7.47 5.01 5.38
N ARG A 47 8.27 4.23 6.10
CA ARG A 47 8.40 4.37 7.56
C ARG A 47 8.99 5.73 7.96
N ARG A 48 9.92 6.27 7.18
CA ARG A 48 10.47 7.62 7.41
C ARG A 48 9.43 8.72 7.25
N LEU A 49 8.45 8.55 6.36
CA LEU A 49 7.30 9.47 6.27
C LEU A 49 6.46 9.44 7.55
N LEU A 50 6.10 8.24 8.04
CA LEU A 50 5.36 8.11 9.30
C LEU A 50 6.15 8.71 10.48
N ASN A 51 7.46 8.50 10.53
CA ASN A 51 8.32 9.08 11.55
C ASN A 51 8.33 10.62 11.48
N LEU A 52 8.35 11.20 10.28
CA LEU A 52 8.29 12.66 10.10
C LEU A 52 6.94 13.24 10.57
N VAL A 53 5.83 12.57 10.25
CA VAL A 53 4.49 12.97 10.71
C VAL A 53 4.44 13.03 12.24
N ARG A 54 4.99 12.02 12.92
CA ARG A 54 5.06 11.97 14.39
C ARG A 54 6.05 12.98 14.98
N ALA A 55 7.26 13.05 14.43
CA ALA A 55 8.32 13.92 14.96
C ALA A 55 8.00 15.41 14.79
N SER A 56 7.19 15.77 13.80
CA SER A 56 6.69 17.14 13.60
C SER A 56 5.49 17.50 14.48
N GLY A 57 4.91 16.54 15.20
CA GLY A 57 3.65 16.70 15.94
C GLY A 57 2.41 16.78 15.06
N PHE A 58 2.54 16.60 13.74
CA PHE A 58 1.43 16.71 12.80
C PHE A 58 0.40 15.60 12.97
N ASP A 59 0.76 14.49 13.61
CA ASP A 59 -0.18 13.44 14.02
C ASP A 59 -1.30 13.93 14.96
N SER A 60 -1.07 14.99 15.74
CA SER A 60 -2.11 15.60 16.59
C SER A 60 -3.27 16.24 15.81
N GLU A 61 -3.04 16.60 14.53
CA GLU A 61 -4.04 17.19 13.64
C GLU A 61 -4.74 16.12 12.77
N LEU A 62 -4.37 14.85 12.92
CA LEU A 62 -4.81 13.74 12.07
C LEU A 62 -5.60 12.69 12.86
N ALA A 63 -6.70 12.23 12.28
CA ALA A 63 -7.38 11.04 12.75
C ALA A 63 -6.65 9.78 12.25
N ILE A 64 -5.59 9.37 12.96
CA ILE A 64 -4.81 8.17 12.63
C ILE A 64 -5.65 6.91 12.85
N ARG A 65 -5.78 6.08 11.82
CA ARG A 65 -6.57 4.84 11.86
C ARG A 65 -5.85 3.73 11.08
N SER A 66 -6.22 2.50 11.36
CA SER A 66 -5.94 1.36 10.48
C SER A 66 -7.24 0.95 9.78
N ALA A 67 -7.14 -0.03 8.90
CA ALA A 67 -8.27 -0.54 8.12
C ALA A 67 -8.20 -2.06 7.99
N ALA A 68 -9.37 -2.66 7.81
CA ALA A 68 -9.53 -4.11 7.68
C ALA A 68 -9.15 -4.57 6.26
N PRO A 69 -8.45 -5.72 6.12
CA PRO A 69 -8.10 -6.31 4.83
C PRO A 69 -9.31 -6.39 3.88
N ALA A 70 -9.04 -6.23 2.58
CA ALA A 70 -10.08 -6.27 1.56
C ALA A 70 -10.61 -7.69 1.48
N SER A 71 -11.93 -7.84 1.39
CA SER A 71 -12.52 -9.16 1.23
C SER A 71 -12.21 -9.71 -0.16
N LEU A 72 -12.23 -11.03 -0.32
CA LEU A 72 -12.05 -11.65 -1.64
C LEU A 72 -13.06 -11.11 -2.66
N ALA A 73 -14.31 -10.89 -2.22
CA ALA A 73 -15.34 -10.25 -3.04
C ALA A 73 -14.94 -8.86 -3.53
N ASP A 74 -14.26 -8.06 -2.71
CA ASP A 74 -13.74 -6.75 -3.11
C ASP A 74 -12.62 -6.89 -4.15
N LEU A 75 -11.71 -7.85 -3.98
CA LEU A 75 -10.61 -8.11 -4.93
C LEU A 75 -11.13 -8.53 -6.30
N THR A 76 -12.14 -9.41 -6.33
CA THR A 76 -12.72 -9.95 -7.56
C THR A 76 -13.47 -8.91 -8.39
N ARG A 77 -13.71 -7.70 -7.87
CA ARG A 77 -14.29 -6.60 -8.66
C ARG A 77 -13.30 -6.05 -9.70
N VAL A 78 -11.99 -6.23 -9.47
CA VAL A 78 -10.92 -5.68 -10.32
C VAL A 78 -10.01 -6.79 -10.87
N HIS A 79 -9.73 -7.83 -10.07
CA HIS A 79 -8.81 -8.89 -10.41
C HIS A 79 -9.55 -10.19 -10.77
N ALA A 80 -9.03 -10.92 -11.76
CA ALA A 80 -9.53 -12.26 -12.06
C ALA A 80 -9.22 -13.23 -10.91
N GLN A 81 -10.12 -14.18 -10.65
CA GLN A 81 -9.95 -15.17 -9.58
C GLN A 81 -8.62 -15.92 -9.70
N GLY A 82 -8.25 -16.36 -10.91
CA GLY A 82 -6.99 -17.08 -11.12
C GLY A 82 -5.73 -16.28 -10.78
N TYR A 83 -5.75 -14.95 -10.90
CA TYR A 83 -4.64 -14.10 -10.45
C TYR A 83 -4.53 -14.09 -8.92
N ILE A 84 -5.67 -13.98 -8.24
CA ILE A 84 -5.73 -13.99 -6.78
C ILE A 84 -5.25 -15.33 -6.23
N ASP A 85 -5.70 -16.44 -6.83
CA ASP A 85 -5.31 -17.80 -6.46
C ASP A 85 -3.81 -18.02 -6.63
N GLU A 86 -3.24 -17.57 -7.75
CA GLU A 86 -1.80 -17.69 -8.00
C GLU A 86 -0.98 -16.83 -7.02
N PHE A 87 -1.45 -15.64 -6.68
CA PHE A 87 -0.80 -14.81 -5.68
C PHE A 87 -0.79 -15.49 -4.30
N MET A 88 -1.94 -15.98 -3.83
CA MET A 88 -2.02 -16.72 -2.56
C MET A 88 -1.06 -17.91 -2.56
N ARG A 89 -1.09 -18.72 -3.63
CA ARG A 89 -0.23 -19.90 -3.78
C ARG A 89 1.25 -19.57 -3.69
N LEU A 90 1.72 -18.56 -4.42
CA LEU A 90 3.13 -18.14 -4.39
C LEU A 90 3.50 -17.53 -3.04
N SER A 91 2.59 -16.78 -2.42
CA SER A 91 2.84 -16.17 -1.12
C SER A 91 3.04 -17.21 -0.02
N ASP A 92 2.20 -18.25 -0.01
CA ASP A 92 2.32 -19.40 0.90
C ASP A 92 3.59 -20.20 0.64
N ALA A 93 4.00 -20.31 -0.62
CA ALA A 93 5.22 -21.01 -1.05
C ALA A 93 6.53 -20.28 -0.73
N GLY A 94 6.47 -19.06 -0.17
CA GLY A 94 7.66 -18.31 0.26
C GLY A 94 7.88 -16.98 -0.48
N GLY A 95 7.01 -16.63 -1.41
CA GLY A 95 7.16 -15.48 -2.30
C GLY A 95 7.42 -15.88 -3.74
N GLY A 96 7.60 -14.89 -4.60
CA GLY A 96 7.82 -15.09 -6.02
C GLY A 96 7.68 -13.79 -6.80
N GLU A 97 7.30 -13.91 -8.07
CA GLU A 97 7.09 -12.80 -8.99
C GLU A 97 5.79 -13.02 -9.75
N LEU A 98 4.89 -12.03 -9.75
CA LEU A 98 3.54 -12.12 -10.36
C LEU A 98 3.43 -11.40 -11.71
N GLY A 99 4.57 -10.97 -12.25
CA GLY A 99 4.67 -10.19 -13.47
C GLY A 99 6.04 -9.54 -13.54
N LEU A 100 6.36 -8.94 -14.68
CA LEU A 100 7.67 -8.34 -14.91
C LEU A 100 8.00 -7.29 -13.84
N PHE A 101 9.04 -7.54 -13.05
CA PHE A 101 9.47 -6.69 -11.93
C PHE A 101 8.40 -6.52 -10.84
N ALA A 102 7.58 -7.55 -10.59
CA ALA A 102 6.62 -7.61 -9.49
C ALA A 102 6.95 -8.69 -8.44
N PRO A 103 8.15 -8.65 -7.83
CA PRO A 103 8.57 -9.59 -6.79
C PRO A 103 7.89 -9.33 -5.44
N PHE A 104 7.78 -10.37 -4.62
CA PHE A 104 7.31 -10.28 -3.24
C PHE A 104 7.81 -11.47 -2.42
N SER A 105 7.92 -11.27 -1.11
CA SER A 105 8.31 -12.31 -0.15
C SER A 105 7.10 -13.05 0.42
N LYS A 106 7.37 -14.09 1.20
CA LYS A 106 6.36 -14.83 1.99
C LYS A 106 5.41 -13.90 2.73
N GLY A 107 4.11 -14.19 2.69
CA GLY A 107 3.07 -13.37 3.31
C GLY A 107 2.78 -12.06 2.54
N GLY A 108 3.37 -11.89 1.35
CA GLY A 108 3.10 -10.78 0.46
C GLY A 108 1.63 -10.62 0.11
N PHE A 109 0.84 -11.70 0.02
CA PHE A 109 -0.60 -11.62 -0.26
C PHE A 109 -1.35 -10.92 0.88
N GLU A 110 -1.13 -11.32 2.13
CA GLU A 110 -1.81 -10.74 3.30
C GLU A 110 -1.41 -9.28 3.54
N ILE A 111 -0.17 -8.92 3.20
CA ILE A 111 0.33 -7.55 3.33
C ILE A 111 -0.17 -6.67 2.18
N ALA A 112 -0.21 -7.20 0.95
CA ALA A 112 -0.66 -6.50 -0.24
C ALA A 112 -2.19 -6.44 -0.36
N ALA A 113 -2.91 -7.37 0.30
CA ALA A 113 -4.36 -7.43 0.29
C ALA A 113 -4.90 -6.01 0.56
N PRO A 114 -5.54 -5.35 -0.42
CA PRO A 114 -5.70 -3.89 -0.49
C PRO A 114 -6.54 -3.21 0.61
N GLY A 115 -6.86 -3.90 1.70
CA GLY A 115 -7.67 -3.39 2.79
C GLY A 115 -6.97 -2.50 3.78
N ARG A 116 -6.09 -1.61 3.32
CA ARG A 116 -5.81 -0.41 4.11
C ARG A 116 -6.10 0.88 3.37
N ALA A 117 -6.03 0.84 2.04
CA ALA A 117 -6.39 1.98 1.20
C ALA A 117 -7.88 1.96 0.80
N LEU A 118 -8.47 0.79 0.51
CA LEU A 118 -9.87 0.73 0.00
C LEU A 118 -10.94 1.03 1.06
N ALA A 119 -10.66 0.80 2.35
CA ALA A 119 -11.56 1.18 3.45
C ALA A 119 -11.82 2.69 3.54
N ALA A 120 -11.07 3.51 2.81
CA ALA A 120 -11.30 4.94 2.67
C ALA A 120 -12.60 5.28 1.92
N THR A 121 -13.21 4.36 1.14
CA THR A 121 -14.45 4.68 0.40
C THR A 121 -15.73 4.25 1.11
N SER A 122 -15.72 3.14 1.85
CA SER A 122 -16.91 2.69 2.60
C SER A 122 -17.10 3.42 3.94
N THR A 123 -16.02 3.95 4.52
CA THR A 123 -16.05 4.61 5.84
C THR A 123 -16.36 6.10 5.72
N PHE A 124 -16.15 6.71 4.56
CA PHE A 124 -16.37 8.13 4.33
C PHE A 124 -17.44 8.32 3.25
N PRO A 125 -18.67 8.74 3.61
CA PRO A 125 -19.66 9.08 2.61
C PRO A 125 -19.08 10.16 1.70
N CYS A 126 -19.18 9.95 0.39
CA CYS A 126 -18.91 10.98 -0.60
C CYS A 126 -19.75 12.22 -0.22
N PRO A 127 -19.15 13.41 -0.04
CA PRO A 127 -19.94 14.61 0.21
C PRO A 127 -20.93 14.77 -0.96
N PRO A 128 -22.19 15.15 -0.70
CA PRO A 128 -23.16 15.36 -1.77
C PRO A 128 -22.58 16.36 -2.77
N ALA A 129 -22.71 16.07 -4.06
CA ALA A 129 -22.22 16.92 -5.13
C ALA A 129 -22.63 18.37 -4.84
N ALA A 130 -21.64 19.24 -4.65
CA ALA A 130 -21.90 20.65 -4.38
C ALA A 130 -22.71 21.20 -5.56
N ALA A 131 -23.92 21.70 -5.27
CA ALA A 131 -24.77 22.35 -6.25
C ALA A 131 -23.94 23.44 -6.93
N THR A 132 -23.77 23.32 -8.25
CA THR A 132 -23.02 24.26 -9.08
C THR A 132 -23.74 25.61 -9.00
N GLN A 133 -23.22 26.53 -8.18
CA GLN A 133 -23.69 27.91 -8.20
C GLN A 133 -23.28 28.50 -9.56
N PRO A 134 -24.21 29.10 -10.33
CA PRO A 134 -23.86 29.68 -11.62
C PRO A 134 -22.83 30.78 -11.40
N ILE A 135 -21.74 30.72 -12.17
CA ILE A 135 -20.74 31.79 -12.22
C ILE A 135 -21.47 33.06 -12.67
N SER A 136 -21.53 34.04 -11.78
CA SER A 136 -22.07 35.37 -12.08
C SER A 136 -21.11 36.07 -13.05
N THR A 137 -21.49 36.14 -14.32
CA THR A 137 -20.82 36.97 -15.31
C THR A 137 -21.20 38.43 -15.04
N ARG A 138 -20.26 39.19 -14.47
CA ARG A 138 -20.24 40.65 -14.64
C ARG A 138 -19.58 40.98 -15.97
#